data_AF-A0A949SZW4-F1
#
_entry.id   AF-A0A949SZW4-F1
#
_cell.length_a   1.000
_cell.length_b   1.000
_cell.length_c   1.000
_cell.angle_alpha   90.00
_cell.angle_beta   90.00
_cell.angle_gamma   90.00
#
_symmetry.space_group_name_H-M   'P 1'
#
loop_
_entity.id
_entity.type
_entity.pdbx_description
1 polymer ?
#
loop_
_entity_poly.entity_id
_entity_poly.type
_entity_poly.pdbx_seq_one_letter_code
_entity_poly.pdbx_strand_id
1 'polypeptide(L)' 'MKLRKLMLLAIGLSSSSMVFANWETAFLKAEHRGNGLYNTCVYETILGYRFSLQMTFCQYSVEINTETGMVRK' A
#
# COMPACT_ATOMS: atom_id res chain seq x y z
N MET A 1 31.81 34.25 -6.52
CA MET A 1 31.94 33.38 -5.32
C MET A 1 30.63 32.92 -4.66
N LYS A 2 29.45 33.42 -5.03
CA LYS A 2 28.16 33.02 -4.41
C LYS A 2 27.50 31.76 -5.01
N LEU A 3 27.81 31.43 -6.27
CA LEU A 3 27.18 30.32 -7.00
C LEU A 3 27.59 28.93 -6.49
N ARG A 4 28.86 28.76 -6.08
CA ARG A 4 29.37 27.49 -5.50
C ARG A 4 28.71 27.14 -4.17
N LYS A 5 28.34 28.14 -3.36
CA LYS A 5 27.62 27.93 -2.09
C LYS A 5 26.16 27.50 -2.33
N LEU A 6 25.54 27.96 -3.41
CA LEU A 6 24.19 27.54 -3.81
C LEU A 6 24.16 26.11 -4.33
N MET A 7 25.15 25.67 -5.10
CA MET A 7 25.23 24.28 -5.57
C MET A 7 25.38 23.27 -4.43
N LEU A 8 26.16 23.61 -3.39
CA LEU A 8 26.32 22.75 -2.21
C LEU A 8 25.02 22.62 -1.39
N LEU A 9 24.14 23.63 -1.42
CA LEU A 9 22.84 23.56 -0.75
C LEU A 9 21.84 22.65 -1.50
N ALA A 10 21.91 22.62 -2.84
CA ALA A 10 21.00 21.84 -3.67
C ALA A 10 21.28 20.32 -3.61
N ILE A 11 22.53 19.93 -3.33
CA ILE A 11 22.93 18.51 -3.18
C ILE A 11 22.44 17.92 -1.85
N GLY A 12 22.09 18.75 -0.85
CA GLY A 12 21.61 18.29 0.46
C GLY A 12 20.12 17.95 0.55
N LEU A 13 19.33 18.24 -0.49
CA LEU A 13 17.87 18.06 -0.49
C LEU A 13 17.42 16.80 -1.25
N SER A 14 18.35 15.97 -1.72
CA SER A 14 18.01 14.74 -2.42
C SER A 14 17.41 13.71 -1.45
N SER A 15 16.07 13.68 -1.50
CA SER A 15 15.21 12.50 -1.31
C SER A 15 15.33 11.80 0.05
N SER A 16 14.70 12.41 1.05
CA SER A 16 14.00 11.63 2.08
C SER A 16 12.80 10.96 1.43
N SER A 17 13.02 9.92 0.61
CA SER A 17 11.98 8.95 0.32
C SER A 17 11.77 8.21 1.63
N MET A 18 10.88 8.73 2.47
CA MET A 18 10.49 8.05 3.69
C MET A 18 9.77 6.77 3.24
N VAL A 19 10.52 5.68 3.14
CA VAL A 19 10.04 4.30 3.09
C VAL A 19 9.43 4.04 4.45
N PHE A 20 8.29 4.68 4.69
CA PHE A 20 7.45 4.32 5.79
C PHE A 20 6.73 3.06 5.32
N ALA A 21 7.03 1.96 6.00
CA ALA A 21 6.18 0.79 6.13
C ALA A 21 4.83 1.19 6.77
N ASN A 22 4.09 2.08 6.11
CA ASN A 22 2.79 2.56 6.52
C ASN A 22 1.79 1.48 6.16
N TRP A 23 1.16 0.94 7.19
CA TRP A 23 -0.05 0.16 6.98
C TRP A 23 -1.07 1.07 6.30
N GLU A 24 -1.48 0.69 5.10
CA GLU A 24 -2.50 1.40 4.33
C GLU A 24 -3.83 0.68 4.46
N THR A 25 -4.91 1.44 4.64
CA THR A 25 -6.25 0.87 4.58
C THR A 25 -6.63 0.58 3.14
N ALA A 26 -7.06 -0.64 2.89
CA ALA A 26 -7.61 -1.10 1.62
C ALA A 26 -9.09 -1.47 1.81
N PHE A 27 -9.92 -1.10 0.82
CA PHE A 27 -11.35 -1.34 0.84
C PHE A 27 -11.73 -2.42 -0.15
N LEU A 28 -12.72 -3.24 0.21
CA LEU A 28 -13.26 -4.27 -0.66
C LEU A 28 -13.89 -3.62 -1.91
N LYS A 29 -13.45 -4.06 -3.08
CA LYS A 29 -13.97 -3.62 -4.39
C LYS A 29 -14.80 -4.68 -5.08
N ALA A 30 -14.40 -5.94 -4.93
CA ALA A 30 -15.13 -7.05 -5.50
C ALA A 30 -14.99 -8.29 -4.62
N GLU A 31 -16.05 -9.08 -4.59
CA GLU A 31 -16.07 -10.42 -4.01
C GLU A 31 -16.47 -11.40 -5.10
N HIS A 32 -15.60 -12.39 -5.33
CA HIS A 32 -15.90 -13.52 -6.19
C HIS A 32 -16.09 -14.74 -5.30
N ARG A 33 -17.32 -15.25 -5.26
CA ARG A 33 -17.61 -16.49 -4.55
C ARG A 33 -16.86 -17.64 -5.22
N GLY A 34 -16.01 -18.31 -4.43
CA GLY A 34 -15.36 -19.53 -4.88
C GLY A 34 -16.33 -20.72 -4.79
N ASN A 35 -16.00 -21.79 -5.51
CA ASN A 35 -16.69 -23.07 -5.34
C ASN A 35 -16.18 -23.74 -4.06
N GLY A 36 -16.73 -23.37 -2.90
CA GLY A 36 -16.37 -23.98 -1.61
C GLY A 36 -16.44 -23.00 -0.43
N LEU A 37 -15.54 -23.18 0.53
CA LEU A 37 -15.51 -22.40 1.77
C LEU A 37 -14.84 -21.03 1.65
N TYR A 38 -14.11 -20.77 0.57
CA TYR A 38 -13.32 -19.56 0.39
C TYR A 38 -13.85 -18.69 -0.75
N ASN A 39 -13.89 -17.39 -0.51
CA ASN A 39 -14.18 -16.35 -1.47
C ASN A 39 -12.88 -15.63 -1.83
N THR A 40 -12.80 -15.15 -3.07
CA THR A 40 -11.73 -14.24 -3.49
C THR A 40 -12.19 -12.81 -3.26
N CYS A 41 -11.53 -12.11 -2.34
CA CYS A 41 -11.81 -10.74 -1.94
C CYS A 41 -10.78 -9.81 -2.59
N VAL A 42 -11.22 -8.91 -3.46
CA VAL A 42 -10.36 -7.93 -4.15
C VAL A 42 -10.40 -6.62 -3.39
N TYR A 43 -9.25 -6.16 -2.93
CA TYR A 43 -9.08 -4.94 -2.15
C TYR A 43 -8.30 -3.89 -2.94
N GLU A 44 -8.55 -2.62 -2.62
CA GLU A 44 -7.85 -1.48 -3.20
C GLU A 44 -7.59 -0.40 -2.16
N THR A 45 -6.34 0.06 -2.05
CA THR A 45 -5.98 1.19 -1.18
C THR A 45 -6.45 2.51 -1.79
N ILE A 46 -6.46 3.59 -0.99
CA ILE A 46 -6.79 4.94 -1.48
C ILE A 46 -5.84 5.39 -2.59
N LEU A 47 -4.59 4.90 -2.56
CA LEU A 47 -3.56 5.21 -3.55
C LEU A 47 -3.66 4.31 -4.81
N GLY A 48 -4.65 3.41 -4.88
CA GLY A 48 -4.93 2.58 -6.06
C GLY A 48 -4.16 1.26 -6.11
N TYR A 49 -3.47 0.87 -5.03
CA TYR A 49 -2.83 -0.45 -4.97
C TYR A 49 -3.88 -1.56 -4.83
N ARG A 50 -3.90 -2.50 -5.77
CA ARG A 50 -4.89 -3.59 -5.84
C ARG A 50 -4.28 -4.94 -5.53
N PHE A 51 -4.96 -5.73 -4.71
CA PHE A 51 -4.57 -7.09 -4.37
C PHE A 51 -5.80 -7.95 -4.06
N SER A 52 -5.61 -9.27 -4.02
CA SER A 52 -6.67 -10.23 -3.73
C SER A 52 -6.30 -11.18 -2.61
N LEU A 53 -7.25 -11.50 -1.75
CA LEU A 53 -7.10 -12.48 -0.67
C LEU A 53 -8.13 -13.59 -0.83
N GLN A 54 -7.76 -14.82 -0.49
CA GLN A 54 -8.72 -15.91 -0.32
C GLN A 54 -9.11 -16.01 1.15
N MET A 55 -10.39 -15.77 1.45
CA MET A 55 -10.91 -15.76 2.82
C MET A 55 -12.30 -16.37 2.85
N THR A 56 -12.69 -16.97 3.97
CA THR A 56 -14.04 -17.53 4.12
C THR A 56 -15.13 -16.46 4.13
N PHE A 57 -14.76 -15.22 4.50
CA PHE A 57 -15.62 -14.05 4.50
C PHE A 57 -14.80 -12.82 4.13
N CYS A 58 -15.30 -11.99 3.21
CA CYS A 58 -14.67 -10.74 2.82
C CYS A 58 -15.03 -9.62 3.80
N GLN A 59 -14.05 -9.10 4.53
CA GLN A 59 -14.24 -7.91 5.36
C GLN A 59 -14.34 -6.66 4.48
N TYR A 60 -15.07 -5.65 4.94
CA TYR A 60 -15.23 -4.40 4.19
C TYR A 60 -13.90 -3.68 3.96
N SER A 61 -12.98 -3.75 4.92
CA SER A 61 -11.66 -3.16 4.84
C SER A 61 -10.62 -4.04 5.54
N VAL A 62 -9.38 -3.92 5.10
CA VAL A 62 -8.18 -4.53 5.73
C VAL A 62 -7.04 -3.52 5.71
N GLU A 63 -6.01 -3.73 6.52
CA GLU A 63 -4.77 -2.97 6.44
C GLU A 63 -3.68 -3.80 5.75
N ILE A 64 -3.00 -3.21 4.77
CA ILE A 64 -1.93 -3.84 4.00
C ILE A 64 -0.63 -3.05 4.21
N ASN A 65 0.46 -3.76 4.47
CA ASN A 65 1.79 -3.21 4.30
C ASN A 65 2.24 -3.54 2.86
N THR A 66 2.24 -2.54 1.98
CA THR A 66 2.50 -2.72 0.54
C THR A 66 3.95 -3.13 0.23
N GLU A 67 4.88 -2.85 1.14
CA GLU A 67 6.31 -3.22 1.01
C GLU A 67 6.54 -4.71 1.29
N THR A 68 5.85 -5.26 2.29
CA THR A 68 6.03 -6.64 2.77
C THR A 68 4.94 -7.60 2.30
N GLY A 69 3.82 -7.08 1.80
CA GLY A 69 2.63 -7.86 1.44
C GLY A 69 1.83 -8.39 2.64
N MET A 70 2.21 -8.03 3.87
CA MET A 70 1.50 -8.46 5.07
C MET A 70 0.15 -7.77 5.19
N VAL A 71 -0.90 -8.53 5.49
CA VAL A 71 -2.25 -8.03 5.73
C VAL A 71 -2.67 -8.28 7.17
N ARG A 72 -3.33 -7.30 7.78
CA ARG A 72 -4.01 -7.43 9.08
C ARG A 72 -5.43 -6.88 9.01
N LYS A 73 -6.23 -7.26 10.00
CA LYS A 73 -7.67 -6.95 10.12
C LYS A 73 -7.90 -5.91 11.19
#